data_AF-A0A4W5QYW9-F1
#
_entry.id   AF-A0A4W5QYW9-F1
#
_cell.length_a   1.000
_cell.length_b   1.000
_cell.length_c   1.000
_cell.angle_alpha   90.00
_cell.angle_beta   90.00
_cell.angle_gamma   90.00
#
_symmetry.space_group_name_H-M   'P 1'
#
loop_
_entity.id
_entity.type
_entity.pdbx_description
1 polymer ?
#
loop_
_entity_poly.entity_id
_entity_poly.type
_entity_poly.pdbx_seq_one_letter_code
_entity_poly.pdbx_strand_id
1 'polypeptide(L)'
;LREFCHSMQVRYIKRVPSFSVEKYQDSIGTSVEHEKVTRYNCVRRASLLMPNTELEKTLWKYIMKTVLQKIDDDQPLECLSEMRQATIVFVNMQFKGGERDQEQCMTIHQAAIGIGQQIVKHHGRVNKVFMFDKGCTFLCLFVLPGDKREDESAHPLQAAYGVQCCPTGLSLGVTTGPMFCGVVGHPVRHEYTVIGRKVNLAARLMMHYPGVVSWDSENCYYSKLPVFYFNELPMKALKGVKNPGVLYQFMANKHQMYDHLM
;
A
#
# COMPACT_ATOMS: atom_id res chain seq x y z
N LEU A 1 -29.98 5.97 11.28
CA LEU A 1 -29.54 7.38 11.26
C LEU A 1 -28.39 7.51 10.26
N ARG A 2 -28.63 8.10 9.09
CA ARG A 2 -27.56 8.38 8.11
C ARG A 2 -26.96 9.74 8.50
N GLU A 3 -25.81 9.73 9.15
CA GLU A 3 -25.04 10.96 9.36
C GLU A 3 -24.59 11.48 7.99
N PHE A 4 -25.23 12.55 7.52
CA PHE A 4 -24.72 13.35 6.42
C PHE A 4 -23.53 14.15 6.95
N CYS A 5 -22.32 13.66 6.72
CA CYS A 5 -21.12 14.49 6.90
C CYS A 5 -21.12 15.52 5.77
N HIS A 6 -21.57 16.75 6.05
CA HIS A 6 -21.47 17.85 5.10
C HIS A 6 -20.00 18.23 4.92
N SER A 7 -19.45 17.97 3.74
CA SER A 7 -18.12 18.46 3.37
C SER A 7 -18.16 19.99 3.29
N MET A 8 -17.37 20.66 4.14
CA MET A 8 -17.19 22.11 4.09
C MET A 8 -15.98 22.45 3.23
N GLN A 9 -16.14 23.41 2.31
CA GLN A 9 -15.06 23.91 1.46
C GLN A 9 -14.63 25.30 1.94
N VAL A 10 -13.36 25.47 2.29
CA VAL A 10 -12.80 26.80 2.61
C VAL A 10 -12.86 27.67 1.37
N ARG A 11 -13.69 28.73 1.40
CA ARG A 11 -13.81 29.69 0.29
C ARG A 11 -12.72 30.75 0.32
N TYR A 12 -12.38 31.23 1.50
CA TYR A 12 -11.32 32.22 1.72
C TYR A 12 -10.88 32.17 3.18
N ILE A 13 -9.61 32.53 3.43
CA ILE A 13 -9.08 32.78 4.77
C ILE A 13 -8.97 34.30 4.90
N LYS A 14 -9.88 34.91 5.66
CA LYS A 14 -9.88 36.37 5.86
C LYS A 14 -8.90 36.72 6.98
N ARG A 15 -7.81 37.40 6.64
CA ARG A 15 -6.89 37.95 7.67
C ARG A 15 -7.54 39.16 8.33
N VAL A 16 -7.60 39.14 9.66
CA VAL A 16 -8.04 40.29 10.44
C VAL A 16 -6.84 41.24 10.59
N PRO A 17 -6.97 42.57 10.41
CA PRO A 17 -5.83 43.48 10.50
C PRO A 17 -5.04 43.41 11.82
N SER A 18 -5.70 43.06 12.92
CA SER A 18 -5.09 42.86 14.24
C SER A 18 -4.42 41.50 14.43
N PHE A 19 -4.63 40.55 13.51
CA PHE A 19 -4.10 39.19 13.60
C PHE A 19 -2.77 39.08 12.84
N SER A 20 -1.67 38.89 13.58
CA SER A 20 -0.37 38.54 13.02
C SER A 20 -0.21 37.03 13.02
N VAL A 21 0.05 36.47 11.83
CA VAL A 21 0.32 35.04 11.65
C VAL A 21 1.61 34.68 12.35
N GLU A 22 2.60 35.55 12.31
CA GLU A 22 3.93 35.35 12.89
C GLU A 22 3.84 35.26 14.41
N LYS A 23 3.13 36.20 15.06
CA LYS A 23 2.89 36.14 16.52
C LYS A 23 2.10 34.90 16.94
N TYR A 24 1.13 34.49 16.11
CA TYR A 24 0.37 33.28 16.35
C TYR A 24 1.27 32.04 16.23
N GLN A 25 2.09 31.94 15.18
CA GLN A 25 3.08 30.89 14.98
C GLN A 25 4.08 30.82 16.13
N ASP A 26 4.61 31.96 16.58
CA ASP A 26 5.50 32.01 17.75
C ASP A 26 4.81 31.54 19.03
N SER A 27 3.52 31.87 19.21
CA SER A 27 2.75 31.43 20.37
C SER A 27 2.49 29.93 20.39
N ILE A 28 2.15 29.32 19.24
CA ILE A 28 1.91 27.88 19.12
C ILE A 28 3.21 27.08 18.99
N GLY A 29 4.26 27.65 18.43
CA GLY A 29 5.55 26.98 18.21
C GLY A 29 6.31 26.71 19.50
N THR A 30 5.81 27.21 20.64
CA THR A 30 6.25 26.77 21.97
C THR A 30 5.75 25.37 22.34
N SER A 31 4.60 24.92 21.82
CA SER A 31 4.03 23.59 22.10
C SER A 31 4.42 22.52 21.07
N VAL A 32 5.06 22.90 19.97
CA VAL A 32 5.55 21.98 18.93
C VAL A 32 7.04 21.72 19.13
N GLU A 33 7.40 20.54 19.66
CA GLU A 33 8.78 20.15 20.03
C GLU A 33 9.81 20.22 18.88
N HIS A 34 9.37 20.39 17.64
CA HIS A 34 10.20 20.34 16.43
C HIS A 34 10.21 21.65 15.61
N GLU A 35 9.72 22.78 16.13
CA GLU A 35 9.65 24.03 15.34
C GLU A 35 10.93 24.88 15.45
N LYS A 36 11.68 24.79 16.56
CA LYS A 36 12.89 25.61 16.83
C LYS A 36 14.12 25.26 15.97
N VAL A 37 13.97 24.45 14.93
CA VAL A 37 15.03 23.93 14.03
C VAL A 37 15.49 24.99 13.03
N THR A 38 14.66 25.99 12.81
CA THR A 38 14.94 27.15 11.93
C THR A 38 16.20 27.91 12.31
N ARG A 39 16.73 27.76 13.55
CA ARG A 39 18.00 28.37 13.96
C ARG A 39 19.24 27.83 13.21
N TYR A 40 19.15 26.69 12.51
CA TYR A 40 20.31 26.03 11.88
C TYR A 40 20.19 25.87 10.35
N ASN A 41 19.36 26.66 9.66
CA ASN A 41 19.05 26.48 8.21
C ASN A 41 18.59 25.06 7.86
N CYS A 42 18.06 24.33 8.83
CA CYS A 42 17.66 22.95 8.69
C CYS A 42 16.15 22.84 8.72
N VAL A 43 15.60 22.11 7.76
CA VAL A 43 14.15 21.91 7.63
C VAL A 43 13.61 20.79 8.54
N ARG A 44 14.47 19.93 9.12
CA ARG A 44 14.05 18.81 9.99
C ARG A 44 15.12 18.46 11.04
N ARG A 45 14.73 18.26 12.31
CA ARG A 45 15.64 17.74 13.36
C ARG A 45 16.26 16.39 13.00
N ALA A 46 15.55 15.56 12.24
CA ALA A 46 16.03 14.26 11.79
C ALA A 46 17.34 14.37 10.97
N SER A 47 17.58 15.50 10.29
CA SER A 47 18.82 15.74 9.55
C SER A 47 20.02 16.06 10.45
N LEU A 48 19.80 16.26 11.75
CA LEU A 48 20.83 16.50 12.76
C LEU A 48 21.09 15.27 13.63
N LEU A 49 20.52 14.11 13.27
CA LEU A 49 20.77 12.86 14.01
C LEU A 49 22.24 12.47 13.84
N MET A 50 22.89 12.18 14.98
CA MET A 50 24.23 11.63 15.00
C MET A 50 24.16 10.10 14.85
N PRO A 51 25.22 9.45 14.32
CA PRO A 51 25.27 8.00 14.19
C PRO A 51 24.92 7.29 15.49
N ASN A 52 23.98 6.35 15.42
CA ASN A 52 23.53 5.58 16.58
C ASN A 52 23.02 4.21 16.11
N THR A 53 23.85 3.19 16.35
CA THR A 53 23.62 1.84 15.83
C THR A 53 22.31 1.20 16.31
N GLU A 54 21.90 1.42 17.56
CA GLU A 54 20.66 0.82 18.07
C GLU A 54 19.42 1.50 17.47
N LEU A 55 19.49 2.82 17.32
CA LEU A 55 18.46 3.59 16.67
C LEU A 55 18.36 3.24 15.18
N GLU A 56 19.48 3.14 14.47
CA GLU A 56 19.56 2.73 13.06
C GLU A 56 18.93 1.35 12.85
N LYS A 57 19.31 0.34 13.64
CA LYS A 57 18.72 -1.00 13.59
C LYS A 57 17.20 -0.99 13.78
N THR A 58 16.69 -0.07 14.61
CA THR A 58 15.26 0.09 14.85
C THR A 58 14.56 0.76 13.66
N LEU A 59 15.14 1.83 13.11
CA LEU A 59 14.58 2.59 11.99
C LEU A 59 14.65 1.82 10.66
N TRP A 60 15.69 1.03 10.43
CA TRP A 60 15.86 0.24 9.20
C TRP A 60 14.73 -0.76 8.99
N LYS A 61 14.06 -1.23 10.05
CA LYS A 61 12.89 -2.13 9.95
C LYS A 61 11.72 -1.50 9.17
N TYR A 62 11.68 -0.18 9.06
CA TYR A 62 10.65 0.59 8.35
C TYR A 62 11.05 0.96 6.92
N ILE A 63 12.25 0.59 6.48
CA ILE A 63 12.76 0.89 5.15
C ILE A 63 12.81 -0.40 4.33
N MET A 64 12.35 -0.34 3.08
CA MET A 64 12.44 -1.49 2.18
C MET A 64 13.91 -1.91 1.99
N LYS A 65 14.18 -3.22 2.06
CA LYS A 65 15.54 -3.77 1.91
C LYS A 65 16.26 -3.31 0.64
N THR A 66 15.54 -3.12 -0.46
CA THR A 66 16.10 -2.62 -1.73
C THR A 66 16.58 -1.17 -1.63
N VAL A 67 15.92 -0.35 -0.80
CA VAL A 67 16.34 1.03 -0.51
C VAL A 67 17.54 1.01 0.44
N LEU A 68 17.49 0.19 1.50
CA LEU A 68 18.60 0.02 2.43
C LEU A 68 19.89 -0.38 1.72
N GLN A 69 19.84 -1.39 0.84
CA GLN A 69 21.01 -1.83 0.10
C GLN A 69 21.65 -0.69 -0.70
N LYS A 70 20.85 0.18 -1.32
CA LYS A 70 21.38 1.33 -2.07
C LYS A 70 21.99 2.40 -1.17
N ILE A 71 21.43 2.60 0.03
CA ILE A 71 22.01 3.50 1.04
C ILE A 71 23.35 2.93 1.52
N ASP A 72 23.41 1.62 1.80
CA ASP A 72 24.62 0.93 2.25
C ASP A 72 25.72 0.91 1.17
N ASP A 73 25.33 0.78 -0.10
CA ASP A 73 26.24 0.81 -1.26
C ASP A 73 26.65 2.24 -1.68
N ASP A 74 26.23 3.28 -0.93
CA ASP A 74 26.44 4.71 -1.25
C ASP A 74 25.99 5.10 -2.67
N GLN A 75 24.90 4.50 -3.14
CA GLN A 75 24.34 4.75 -4.47
C GLN A 75 23.23 5.81 -4.42
N PRO A 76 23.17 6.72 -5.42
CA PRO A 76 22.09 7.68 -5.54
C PRO A 76 20.72 6.99 -5.56
N LEU A 77 19.79 7.45 -4.73
CA LEU A 77 18.44 6.88 -4.64
C LEU A 77 17.61 7.14 -5.91
N GLU A 78 18.01 8.09 -6.74
CA GLU A 78 17.44 8.35 -8.07
C GLU A 78 17.54 7.10 -8.95
N CYS A 79 18.56 6.26 -8.76
CA CYS A 79 18.74 5.00 -9.48
C CYS A 79 17.65 3.95 -9.17
N LEU A 80 16.82 4.17 -8.15
CA LEU A 80 15.64 3.34 -7.88
C LEU A 80 14.41 3.77 -8.69
N SER A 81 14.48 4.91 -9.38
CA SER A 81 13.36 5.48 -10.12
C SER A 81 13.33 4.95 -11.54
N GLU A 82 12.38 4.07 -11.81
CA GLU A 82 12.23 3.42 -13.11
C GLU A 82 10.77 3.14 -13.46
N MET A 83 10.50 3.01 -14.76
CA MET A 83 9.25 2.45 -15.26
C MET A 83 9.45 0.94 -15.41
N ARG A 84 8.68 0.14 -14.67
CA ARG A 84 8.82 -1.31 -14.73
C ARG A 84 7.49 -2.03 -14.69
N GLN A 85 7.51 -3.26 -15.19
CA GLN A 85 6.41 -4.19 -14.99
C GLN A 85 6.44 -4.69 -13.54
N ALA A 86 5.29 -4.59 -12.87
CA ALA A 86 5.10 -5.08 -11.52
C ALA A 86 3.63 -5.47 -11.29
N THR A 87 3.41 -6.25 -10.25
CA THR A 87 2.07 -6.61 -9.77
C THR A 87 1.79 -5.93 -8.45
N ILE A 88 0.65 -5.25 -8.38
CA ILE A 88 0.13 -4.64 -7.16
C ILE A 88 -0.89 -5.58 -6.56
N VAL A 89 -0.75 -5.85 -5.27
CA VAL A 89 -1.77 -6.51 -4.45
C VAL A 89 -2.21 -5.50 -3.39
N PHE A 90 -3.41 -4.98 -3.57
CA PHE A 90 -4.08 -4.14 -2.59
C PHE A 90 -4.94 -5.04 -1.70
N VAL A 91 -4.75 -4.95 -0.39
CA VAL A 91 -5.53 -5.70 0.62
C VAL A 91 -6.31 -4.71 1.46
N ASN A 92 -7.63 -4.85 1.48
CA ASN A 92 -8.51 -4.04 2.30
C ASN A 92 -9.11 -4.87 3.43
N MET A 93 -8.91 -4.41 4.66
CA MET A 93 -9.53 -4.94 5.86
C MET A 93 -10.54 -3.92 6.39
N GLN A 94 -11.82 -4.28 6.39
CA GLN A 94 -12.88 -3.41 6.93
C GLN A 94 -13.14 -3.72 8.39
N PHE A 95 -13.30 -2.67 9.19
CA PHE A 95 -13.76 -2.80 10.58
C PHE A 95 -15.28 -2.87 10.63
N LYS A 96 -15.82 -3.60 11.61
CA LYS A 96 -17.28 -3.72 11.75
C LYS A 96 -17.90 -2.42 12.28
N GLY A 97 -17.09 -1.56 12.90
CA GLY A 97 -17.50 -0.31 13.51
C GLY A 97 -17.98 -0.53 14.94
N GLY A 98 -17.61 0.38 15.83
CA GLY A 98 -17.89 0.27 17.27
C GLY A 98 -16.84 -0.50 18.07
N GLU A 99 -15.82 -1.06 17.41
CA GLU A 99 -14.63 -1.59 18.10
C GLU A 99 -13.85 -0.47 18.79
N ARG A 100 -13.23 -0.78 19.93
CA ARG A 100 -12.30 0.15 20.59
C ARG A 100 -10.98 0.24 19.81
N ASP A 101 -10.28 1.36 19.90
CA ASP A 101 -8.97 1.55 19.25
C ASP A 101 -7.98 0.41 19.53
N GLN A 102 -7.96 -0.09 20.76
CA GLN A 102 -7.09 -1.21 21.15
C GLN A 102 -7.43 -2.53 20.41
N GLU A 103 -8.72 -2.80 20.20
CA GLU A 103 -9.17 -3.99 19.46
C GLU A 103 -8.81 -3.86 17.99
N GLN A 104 -9.03 -2.68 17.40
CA GLN A 104 -8.61 -2.39 16.03
C GLN A 104 -7.10 -2.55 15.85
N CYS A 105 -6.29 -2.04 16.78
CA CYS A 105 -4.84 -2.22 16.76
C CYS A 105 -4.43 -3.70 16.79
N MET A 106 -5.06 -4.52 17.64
CA MET A 106 -4.79 -5.96 17.71
C MET A 106 -5.17 -6.67 16.41
N THR A 107 -6.33 -6.34 15.83
CA THR A 107 -6.77 -6.89 14.55
C THR A 107 -5.82 -6.50 13.41
N ILE A 108 -5.41 -5.23 13.34
CA ILE A 108 -4.42 -4.75 12.35
C ILE A 108 -3.10 -5.49 12.54
N HIS A 109 -2.64 -5.66 13.77
CA HIS A 109 -1.38 -6.34 14.06
C HIS A 109 -1.40 -7.81 13.60
N GLN A 110 -2.46 -8.54 13.94
CA GLN A 110 -2.63 -9.93 13.50
C GLN A 110 -2.72 -10.04 11.97
N ALA A 111 -3.48 -9.15 11.33
CA ALA A 111 -3.57 -9.08 9.88
C ALA A 111 -2.22 -8.75 9.25
N ALA A 112 -1.47 -7.80 9.79
CA ALA A 112 -0.15 -7.41 9.29
C ALA A 112 0.86 -8.57 9.34
N ILE A 113 0.81 -9.40 10.39
CA ILE A 113 1.65 -10.61 10.47
C ILE A 113 1.25 -11.61 9.38
N GLY A 114 -0.04 -11.95 9.27
CA GLY A 114 -0.51 -12.93 8.28
C GLY A 114 -0.26 -12.48 6.84
N ILE A 115 -0.57 -11.22 6.54
CA ILE A 115 -0.29 -10.59 5.24
C ILE A 115 1.22 -10.59 4.99
N GLY A 116 2.03 -10.10 5.94
CA GLY A 116 3.48 -10.05 5.80
C GLY A 116 4.09 -11.42 5.50
N GLN A 117 3.66 -12.48 6.19
CA GLN A 117 4.12 -13.85 5.95
C GLN A 117 3.81 -14.32 4.53
N GLN A 118 2.57 -14.16 4.05
CA GLN A 118 2.19 -14.61 2.71
C GLN A 118 2.87 -13.79 1.61
N ILE A 119 2.98 -12.48 1.79
CA ILE A 119 3.64 -11.59 0.82
C ILE A 119 5.13 -11.92 0.72
N VAL A 120 5.83 -12.06 1.85
CA VAL A 120 7.27 -12.38 1.87
C VAL A 120 7.54 -13.80 1.35
N LYS A 121 6.70 -14.78 1.71
CA LYS A 121 6.82 -16.17 1.23
C LYS A 121 6.85 -16.27 -0.29
N HIS A 122 6.09 -15.42 -0.97
CA HIS A 122 6.00 -15.37 -2.44
C HIS A 122 6.84 -14.23 -3.03
N HIS A 123 7.90 -13.80 -2.33
CA HIS A 123 8.87 -12.80 -2.78
C HIS A 123 8.34 -11.37 -3.00
N GLY A 124 7.14 -11.06 -2.52
CA GLY A 124 6.59 -9.69 -2.52
C GLY A 124 7.11 -8.84 -1.36
N ARG A 125 6.71 -7.56 -1.35
CA ARG A 125 7.00 -6.60 -0.29
C ARG A 125 5.76 -5.80 0.07
N VAL A 126 5.56 -5.52 1.36
CA VAL A 126 4.59 -4.51 1.79
C VAL A 126 5.23 -3.13 1.60
N ASN A 127 4.63 -2.26 0.79
CA ASN A 127 5.13 -0.93 0.51
C ASN A 127 4.50 0.12 1.43
N LYS A 128 3.17 0.11 1.60
CA LYS A 128 2.47 1.05 2.48
C LYS A 128 1.35 0.36 3.26
N VAL A 129 1.13 0.84 4.47
CA VAL A 129 -0.04 0.51 5.30
C VAL A 129 -0.67 1.82 5.71
N PHE A 130 -1.96 2.00 5.44
CA PHE A 130 -2.66 3.24 5.76
C PHE A 130 -4.14 2.98 6.02
N MET A 131 -4.74 3.86 6.82
CA MET A 131 -6.18 3.84 7.09
C MET A 131 -6.92 4.49 5.93
N PHE A 132 -8.01 3.87 5.49
CA PHE A 132 -8.86 4.40 4.42
C PHE A 132 -10.34 4.16 4.76
N ASP A 133 -11.13 5.22 4.79
CA ASP A 133 -12.54 5.22 5.22
C ASP A 133 -12.74 4.50 6.57
N LYS A 134 -13.30 3.28 6.54
CA LYS A 134 -13.63 2.44 7.71
C LYS A 134 -12.72 1.21 7.83
N GLY A 135 -11.51 1.27 7.29
CA GLY A 135 -10.64 0.10 7.20
C GLY A 135 -9.16 0.43 7.18
N CYS A 136 -8.36 -0.64 7.18
CA CYS A 136 -6.91 -0.60 7.02
C CYS A 136 -6.55 -1.23 5.67
N THR A 137 -5.73 -0.53 4.89
CA THR A 137 -5.30 -0.93 3.56
C THR A 137 -3.80 -1.24 3.56
N PHE A 138 -3.44 -2.37 2.96
CA PHE A 138 -2.06 -2.75 2.68
C PHE A 138 -1.82 -2.65 1.17
N LEU A 139 -0.80 -1.89 0.78
CA LEU A 139 -0.29 -1.84 -0.58
C LEU A 139 0.93 -2.75 -0.65
N CYS A 140 0.80 -3.86 -1.35
CA CYS A 140 1.87 -4.83 -1.57
C CYS A 140 2.34 -4.79 -3.03
N LEU A 141 3.63 -5.00 -3.21
CA LEU A 141 4.33 -4.89 -4.48
C LEU A 141 5.08 -6.19 -4.78
N PHE A 142 4.88 -6.70 -5.98
CA PHE A 142 5.65 -7.80 -6.55
C PHE A 142 6.35 -7.28 -7.79
N VAL A 143 7.66 -7.16 -7.65
CA VAL A 143 8.51 -6.67 -8.70
C VAL A 143 8.88 -7.85 -9.59
N LEU A 144 8.40 -7.88 -10.83
CA LEU A 144 8.75 -8.95 -11.75
C LEU A 144 10.20 -8.75 -12.23
N PRO A 145 11.06 -9.78 -12.14
CA PRO A 145 12.38 -9.74 -12.76
C PRO A 145 12.26 -9.68 -14.29
N GLY A 146 13.28 -9.13 -14.94
CA GLY A 146 13.34 -9.05 -16.41
C GLY A 146 13.36 -10.44 -17.07
N ASP A 147 13.95 -11.43 -16.40
CA ASP A 147 13.95 -12.84 -16.79
C ASP A 147 12.70 -13.53 -16.25
N LYS A 148 11.72 -13.69 -17.14
CA LYS A 148 10.39 -14.27 -16.84
C LYS A 148 10.49 -15.77 -16.63
N ARG A 149 10.79 -16.22 -15.41
CA ARG A 149 10.52 -17.62 -15.04
C ARG A 149 9.01 -17.80 -14.85
N GLU A 150 8.49 -18.93 -15.35
CA GLU A 150 7.04 -19.16 -15.43
C GLU A 150 6.39 -19.31 -14.04
N ASP A 151 7.12 -19.89 -13.09
CA ASP A 151 6.72 -20.11 -11.70
C ASP A 151 6.53 -18.78 -10.93
N GLU A 152 7.36 -17.79 -11.20
CA GLU A 152 7.32 -16.50 -10.49
C GLU A 152 6.12 -15.63 -10.85
N SER A 153 5.49 -15.87 -12.01
CA SER A 153 4.36 -15.08 -12.49
C SER A 153 3.07 -15.31 -11.71
N ALA A 154 2.91 -16.50 -11.09
CA ALA A 154 1.74 -16.87 -10.29
C ALA A 154 1.85 -16.46 -8.81
N HIS A 155 3.06 -16.14 -8.34
CA HIS A 155 3.33 -15.76 -6.94
C HIS A 155 2.40 -14.67 -6.38
N PRO A 156 2.08 -13.57 -7.09
CA PRO A 156 1.19 -12.55 -6.55
C PRO A 156 -0.23 -13.07 -6.30
N LEU A 157 -0.74 -13.94 -7.18
CA LEU A 157 -2.06 -14.56 -7.04
C LEU A 157 -2.10 -15.58 -5.89
N GLN A 158 -1.06 -16.40 -5.78
CA GLN A 158 -0.91 -17.35 -4.68
C GLN A 158 -0.81 -16.64 -3.33
N ALA A 159 -0.03 -15.55 -3.26
CA ALA A 159 0.06 -14.71 -2.06
C ALA A 159 -1.29 -14.09 -1.72
N ALA A 160 -1.97 -13.49 -2.70
CA ALA A 160 -3.28 -12.88 -2.50
C ALA A 160 -4.31 -13.90 -2.00
N TYR A 161 -4.31 -15.11 -2.55
CA TYR A 161 -5.17 -16.19 -2.09
C TYR A 161 -4.82 -16.66 -0.67
N GLY A 162 -3.53 -16.84 -0.36
CA GLY A 162 -3.08 -17.17 0.99
C GLY A 162 -3.51 -16.13 2.02
N VAL A 163 -3.49 -14.85 1.65
CA VAL A 163 -4.02 -13.74 2.47
C VAL A 163 -5.54 -13.81 2.60
N GLN A 164 -6.26 -14.09 1.51
CA GLN A 164 -7.72 -14.21 1.51
C GLN A 164 -8.22 -15.31 2.46
N CYS A 165 -7.47 -16.40 2.59
CA CYS A 165 -7.78 -17.50 3.51
C CYS A 165 -7.59 -17.15 4.99
N CYS A 166 -6.98 -16.01 5.32
CA CYS A 166 -6.96 -15.52 6.69
C CYS A 166 -8.40 -15.16 7.15
N PRO A 167 -8.76 -15.41 8.42
CA PRO A 167 -10.15 -15.34 8.91
C PRO A 167 -10.77 -13.93 8.98
N THR A 168 -10.16 -12.93 8.36
CA THR A 168 -10.47 -11.50 8.51
C THR A 168 -11.36 -10.91 7.42
N GLY A 169 -11.93 -11.72 6.52
CA GLY A 169 -12.89 -11.23 5.51
C GLY A 169 -12.30 -10.15 4.61
N LEU A 170 -11.08 -10.37 4.14
CA LEU A 170 -10.31 -9.39 3.37
C LEU A 170 -10.85 -9.26 1.95
N SER A 171 -10.68 -8.07 1.37
CA SER A 171 -10.99 -7.82 -0.04
C SER A 171 -9.69 -7.49 -0.75
N LEU A 172 -9.38 -8.19 -1.83
CA LEU A 172 -8.11 -8.05 -2.52
C LEU A 172 -8.33 -7.59 -3.96
N GLY A 173 -7.57 -6.58 -4.37
CA GLY A 173 -7.53 -6.07 -5.73
C GLY A 173 -6.13 -6.23 -6.27
N VAL A 174 -6.00 -6.93 -7.39
CA VAL A 174 -4.70 -7.33 -7.91
C VAL A 174 -4.59 -6.99 -9.38
N THR A 175 -3.50 -6.33 -9.76
CA THR A 175 -3.28 -5.88 -11.14
C THR A 175 -1.81 -5.90 -11.49
N THR A 176 -1.49 -6.25 -12.73
CA THR A 176 -0.13 -6.23 -13.28
C THR A 176 -0.07 -5.25 -14.43
N GLY A 177 1.05 -4.55 -14.55
CA GLY A 177 1.29 -3.67 -15.68
C GLY A 177 2.43 -2.69 -15.44
N PRO A 178 2.73 -1.85 -16.44
CA PRO A 178 3.76 -0.83 -16.30
C PRO A 178 3.36 0.20 -15.23
N MET A 179 4.28 0.48 -14.32
CA MET A 179 4.14 1.54 -13.33
C MET A 179 5.48 2.18 -13.02
N PHE A 180 5.42 3.42 -12.55
CA PHE A 180 6.57 4.09 -11.97
C PHE A 180 6.83 3.49 -10.59
N CYS A 181 8.09 3.14 -10.33
CA CYS A 181 8.57 2.71 -9.04
C CYS A 181 9.80 3.57 -8.70
N GLY A 182 9.84 4.20 -7.53
CA GLY A 182 10.99 5.05 -7.17
C GLY A 182 10.81 5.84 -5.88
N VAL A 183 11.85 6.56 -5.48
CA VAL A 183 11.81 7.44 -4.29
C VAL A 183 11.19 8.78 -4.69
N VAL A 184 10.14 9.19 -3.99
CA VAL A 184 9.38 10.42 -4.28
C VAL A 184 9.28 11.29 -3.03
N GLY A 185 9.57 12.59 -3.18
CA GLY A 185 9.41 13.59 -2.13
C GLY A 185 10.57 14.58 -2.07
N HIS A 186 10.66 15.31 -0.96
CA HIS A 186 11.76 16.23 -0.70
C HIS A 186 13.04 15.45 -0.35
N PRO A 187 14.26 15.93 -0.68
CA PRO A 187 15.52 15.24 -0.34
C PRO A 187 15.67 14.83 1.14
N VAL A 188 15.04 15.57 2.06
CA VAL A 188 15.06 15.27 3.51
C VAL A 188 13.79 14.56 4.01
N ARG A 189 12.82 14.29 3.13
CA ARG A 189 11.56 13.60 3.42
C ARG A 189 10.98 13.05 2.12
N HIS A 190 11.35 11.82 1.80
CA HIS A 190 10.84 11.08 0.65
C HIS A 190 10.54 9.64 1.05
N GLU A 191 9.80 8.93 0.19
CA GLU A 191 9.42 7.53 0.39
C GLU A 191 9.45 6.78 -0.93
N TYR A 192 9.82 5.50 -0.89
CA TYR A 192 9.65 4.62 -2.04
C TYR A 192 8.16 4.45 -2.36
N THR A 193 7.76 4.85 -3.56
CA THR A 193 6.38 4.97 -3.99
C THR A 193 6.21 4.34 -5.36
N VAL A 194 5.04 3.71 -5.56
CA VAL A 194 4.61 3.18 -6.84
C VAL A 194 3.42 3.97 -7.37
N ILE A 195 3.46 4.35 -8.64
CA ILE A 195 2.45 5.21 -9.26
C ILE A 195 2.08 4.64 -10.63
N GLY A 196 0.78 4.45 -10.88
CA GLY A 196 0.33 4.00 -12.20
C GLY A 196 -1.17 3.77 -12.26
N ARG A 197 -1.69 3.61 -13.49
CA ARG A 197 -3.11 3.29 -13.72
C ARG A 197 -3.50 1.97 -13.07
N LYS A 198 -2.61 0.99 -13.10
CA LYS A 198 -2.80 -0.34 -12.49
C LYS A 198 -2.87 -0.26 -10.96
N VAL A 199 -2.00 0.53 -10.33
CA VAL A 199 -2.09 0.83 -8.89
C VAL A 199 -3.48 1.35 -8.52
N ASN A 200 -4.00 2.32 -9.29
CA ASN A 200 -5.33 2.87 -9.06
C ASN A 200 -6.45 1.86 -9.33
N LEU A 201 -6.32 1.03 -10.36
CA LEU A 201 -7.29 -0.02 -10.68
C LEU A 201 -7.37 -1.03 -9.53
N ALA A 202 -6.25 -1.57 -9.05
CA ALA A 202 -6.22 -2.49 -7.91
C ALA A 202 -6.89 -1.90 -6.66
N ALA A 203 -6.67 -0.61 -6.37
CA ALA A 203 -7.35 0.08 -5.28
C ALA A 203 -8.88 0.15 -5.48
N ARG A 204 -9.36 0.25 -6.73
CA ARG A 204 -10.81 0.18 -7.02
C ARG A 204 -11.34 -1.24 -6.93
N LEU A 205 -10.58 -2.23 -7.40
CA LEU A 205 -10.97 -3.62 -7.35
C LEU A 205 -11.24 -4.10 -5.92
N MET A 206 -10.31 -3.85 -4.97
CA MET A 206 -10.47 -4.23 -3.56
C MET A 206 -11.69 -3.57 -2.88
N MET A 207 -12.14 -2.41 -3.37
CA MET A 207 -13.26 -1.67 -2.79
C MET A 207 -14.61 -2.06 -3.39
N HIS A 208 -14.63 -2.37 -4.69
CA HIS A 208 -15.87 -2.67 -5.41
C HIS A 208 -16.23 -4.17 -5.41
N TYR A 209 -15.27 -5.04 -5.12
CA TYR A 209 -15.46 -6.49 -5.04
C TYR A 209 -15.06 -7.00 -3.63
N PRO A 210 -15.92 -6.78 -2.63
CA PRO A 210 -15.60 -7.16 -1.26
C PRO A 210 -15.55 -8.69 -1.08
N GLY A 211 -14.64 -9.15 -0.22
CA GLY A 211 -14.54 -10.55 0.19
C GLY A 211 -13.96 -11.50 -0.86
N VAL A 212 -13.35 -10.98 -1.92
CA VAL A 212 -12.76 -11.80 -3.00
C VAL A 212 -11.39 -11.29 -3.43
N VAL A 213 -10.64 -12.16 -4.11
CA VAL A 213 -9.43 -11.80 -4.86
C VAL A 213 -9.84 -11.41 -6.28
N SER A 214 -9.99 -10.10 -6.51
CA SER A 214 -10.35 -9.54 -7.81
C SER A 214 -9.11 -9.17 -8.63
N TRP A 215 -9.17 -9.43 -9.93
CA TRP A 215 -8.05 -9.43 -10.86
C TRP A 215 -8.48 -8.94 -12.25
N ASP A 216 -7.59 -8.30 -13.01
CA ASP A 216 -7.90 -7.81 -14.37
C ASP A 216 -7.40 -8.73 -15.51
N SER A 217 -8.18 -8.78 -16.60
CA SER A 217 -7.99 -9.73 -17.71
C SER A 217 -6.68 -9.61 -18.47
N GLU A 218 -6.09 -8.40 -18.47
CA GLU A 218 -4.83 -8.12 -19.16
C GLU A 218 -3.66 -8.98 -18.61
N ASN A 219 -3.86 -9.65 -17.47
CA ASN A 219 -2.86 -10.49 -16.84
C ASN A 219 -3.13 -12.01 -16.88
N CYS A 220 -4.23 -12.50 -17.47
CA CYS A 220 -4.35 -13.96 -17.73
C CYS A 220 -3.20 -14.43 -18.63
N TYR A 221 -2.72 -13.55 -19.51
CA TYR A 221 -1.52 -13.77 -20.31
C TYR A 221 -0.24 -13.92 -19.46
N TYR A 222 -0.12 -13.16 -18.36
CA TYR A 222 1.07 -13.16 -17.52
C TYR A 222 1.10 -14.32 -16.53
N SER A 223 -0.02 -14.68 -15.90
CA SER A 223 -0.05 -15.74 -14.89
C SER A 223 0.12 -17.14 -15.47
N LYS A 224 -0.17 -17.32 -16.77
CA LYS A 224 -0.21 -18.63 -17.46
C LYS A 224 -1.07 -19.68 -16.75
N LEU A 225 -1.95 -19.25 -15.83
CA LEU A 225 -2.83 -20.15 -15.09
C LEU A 225 -4.02 -20.55 -15.97
N PRO A 226 -4.50 -21.80 -15.87
CA PRO A 226 -5.69 -22.24 -16.59
C PRO A 226 -6.94 -21.39 -16.27
N VAL A 227 -7.81 -21.23 -17.27
CA VAL A 227 -9.04 -20.40 -17.17
C VAL A 227 -9.97 -20.85 -16.04
N PHE A 228 -9.97 -22.15 -15.68
CA PHE A 228 -10.83 -22.67 -14.61
C PHE A 228 -10.51 -22.12 -13.20
N TYR A 229 -9.35 -21.47 -13.01
CA TYR A 229 -9.03 -20.74 -11.78
C TYR A 229 -9.71 -19.36 -11.70
N PHE A 230 -10.48 -18.96 -12.72
CA PHE A 230 -11.01 -17.61 -12.84
C PHE A 230 -12.51 -17.63 -13.12
N ASN A 231 -13.27 -16.91 -12.30
CA ASN A 231 -14.68 -16.62 -12.56
C ASN A 231 -14.83 -15.16 -12.99
N GLU A 232 -15.57 -14.90 -14.07
CA GLU A 232 -15.83 -13.53 -14.48
C GLU A 232 -16.65 -12.77 -13.42
N LEU A 233 -16.23 -11.55 -13.13
CA LEU A 233 -16.89 -10.65 -12.18
C LEU A 233 -17.85 -9.71 -12.92
N PRO A 234 -18.99 -9.37 -12.30
CA PRO A 234 -19.94 -8.43 -12.90
C PRO A 234 -19.28 -7.07 -13.10
N MET A 235 -19.53 -6.44 -14.26
CA MET A 235 -19.02 -5.10 -14.55
C MET A 235 -19.58 -4.07 -13.56
N LYS A 236 -18.70 -3.25 -13.00
CA LYS A 236 -19.05 -2.13 -12.13
C LYS A 236 -18.39 -0.85 -12.63
N ALA A 237 -19.10 0.28 -12.50
CA ALA A 237 -18.50 1.58 -12.77
C ALA A 237 -17.47 1.92 -11.69
N LEU A 238 -16.20 2.02 -12.08
CA LEU A 238 -15.08 2.30 -11.17
C LEU A 238 -14.66 3.76 -11.30
N LYS A 239 -14.74 4.54 -10.20
CA LYS A 239 -14.42 5.97 -10.21
C LYS A 239 -12.98 6.21 -10.72
N GLY A 240 -12.86 6.99 -11.79
CA GLY A 240 -11.58 7.38 -12.36
C GLY A 240 -10.92 6.32 -13.24
N VAL A 241 -11.60 5.20 -13.53
CA VAL A 241 -11.13 4.16 -14.46
C VAL A 241 -12.05 4.16 -15.67
N LYS A 242 -11.47 4.30 -16.87
CA LYS A 242 -12.18 4.12 -18.13
C LYS A 242 -11.88 2.72 -18.65
N ASN A 243 -12.91 1.97 -19.06
CA ASN A 243 -12.80 0.64 -19.67
C ASN A 243 -11.86 -0.31 -18.92
N PRO A 244 -12.24 -0.83 -17.73
CA PRO A 244 -11.39 -1.70 -16.92
C PRO A 244 -11.07 -3.07 -17.57
N GLY A 245 -11.65 -3.37 -18.74
CA GLY A 245 -11.59 -4.70 -19.34
C GLY A 245 -12.52 -5.68 -18.62
N VAL A 246 -12.29 -6.97 -18.88
CA VAL A 246 -12.97 -8.05 -18.15
C VAL A 246 -12.26 -8.22 -16.81
N LEU A 247 -13.03 -8.40 -15.75
CA LEU A 247 -12.51 -8.59 -14.41
C LEU A 247 -12.83 -10.01 -13.95
N TYR A 248 -11.93 -10.61 -13.20
CA TYR A 248 -12.04 -11.97 -12.73
C TYR A 248 -11.88 -12.06 -11.22
N GLN A 249 -12.54 -13.03 -10.63
CA GLN A 249 -12.26 -13.54 -9.30
C GLN A 249 -11.31 -14.72 -9.44
N PHE A 250 -10.19 -14.66 -8.73
CA PHE A 250 -9.29 -15.80 -8.60
C PHE A 250 -9.86 -16.81 -7.61
N MET A 251 -10.04 -18.04 -8.08
CA MET A 251 -10.55 -19.19 -7.36
C MET A 251 -9.43 -20.23 -7.31
N ALA A 252 -8.66 -20.32 -6.22
CA ALA A 252 -7.78 -21.48 -6.09
C ALA A 252 -8.67 -22.72 -6.00
N ASN A 253 -8.41 -23.69 -6.87
CA ASN A 253 -9.27 -24.85 -7.06
C ASN A 253 -9.58 -25.54 -5.71
N LYS A 254 -10.88 -25.64 -5.34
CA LYS A 254 -11.32 -26.41 -4.16
C LYS A 254 -10.93 -27.90 -4.24
N HIS A 255 -10.54 -28.39 -5.42
CA HIS A 255 -10.23 -29.80 -5.67
C HIS A 255 -8.92 -30.30 -5.05
N GLN A 256 -7.98 -29.44 -4.64
CA GLN A 256 -6.78 -29.88 -3.92
C GLN A 256 -6.98 -30.05 -2.39
N MET A 257 -8.18 -29.83 -1.86
CA MET A 257 -8.50 -30.13 -0.45
C MET A 257 -8.91 -31.60 -0.21
N TYR A 258 -9.12 -32.40 -1.26
CA TYR A 258 -9.50 -33.82 -1.13
C TYR A 258 -8.38 -34.81 -1.50
N ASP A 259 -7.33 -34.38 -2.23
CA ASP A 259 -6.22 -35.27 -2.65
C ASP A 259 -5.10 -35.40 -1.60
N HIS A 260 -5.23 -34.77 -0.44
CA HIS A 260 -4.33 -34.95 0.72
C HIS A 260 -5.03 -35.58 1.94
N LEU A 261 -6.21 -36.15 1.75
CA LEU A 261 -6.96 -36.92 2.76
C LEU A 261 -7.33 -38.33 2.27
N MET A 262 -6.57 -38.88 1.30
CA MET A 262 -6.58 -40.29 0.92
C MET A 262 -5.17 -40.85 1.00
#